data_AF-A0A146KSU5-F1
#
_entry.id   AF-A0A146KSU5-F1
#
_cell.length_a   1.000
_cell.length_b   1.000
_cell.length_c   1.000
_cell.angle_alpha   90.00
_cell.angle_beta   90.00
_cell.angle_gamma   90.00
#
_symmetry.space_group_name_H-M   'P 1'
#
loop_
_entity.id
_entity.type
_entity.pdbx_description
1 polymer ?
#
loop_
_entity_poly.entity_id
_entity_poly.type
_entity_poly.pdbx_seq_one_letter_code
_entity_poly.pdbx_strand_id
1 'polypeptide(L)'
;MMVAGSEVSEAHCHYQSAQVTGWHGEQMIHLAQSFPLEKKGPRYSLLRVVTMPLPQWNSTRYVRLDSPTRYLIVSQDREYYATLAHWTTQPCRTRPMLICPPVFLLSHRSNLDCVASLYYDEPITRNACEWKLLVQPPAALWEWESATQQWYYFLARPTIVTEQCPEAAATEITLAGNGILQPRPQCAIRTVTHQLLPTGWVLGETHQLLNRTLEVPTQWNLSKPLAAGDSEELTKIMSIFEAWDN
;
A
#
# COMPACT_ATOMS: atom_id res chain seq x y z
N MET A 1 -3.64 -4.23 -30.81
CA MET A 1 -4.27 -5.29 -31.62
C MET A 1 -5.65 -4.77 -31.99
N MET A 2 -6.03 -4.66 -33.28
CA MET A 2 -7.46 -4.79 -33.58
C MET A 2 -7.82 -6.19 -33.10
N VAL A 3 -8.56 -6.28 -32.00
CA VAL A 3 -9.00 -7.57 -31.49
C VAL A 3 -9.98 -8.11 -32.52
N ALA A 4 -9.50 -8.96 -33.43
CA ALA A 4 -10.40 -9.76 -34.24
C ALA A 4 -11.18 -10.65 -33.27
N GLY A 5 -12.42 -10.25 -32.99
CA GLY A 5 -13.32 -10.94 -32.05
C GLY A 5 -13.87 -10.09 -30.89
N SER A 6 -13.55 -8.79 -30.77
CA SER A 6 -14.26 -7.93 -29.79
C SER A 6 -15.62 -7.50 -30.32
N GLU A 7 -16.67 -7.63 -29.52
CA GLU A 7 -17.97 -7.04 -29.83
C GLU A 7 -17.86 -5.50 -29.92
N VAL A 8 -18.66 -4.87 -30.78
CA VAL A 8 -18.66 -3.40 -31.00
C VAL A 8 -18.90 -2.63 -29.69
N SER A 9 -19.54 -3.26 -28.70
CA SER A 9 -19.76 -2.76 -27.35
C SER A 9 -18.46 -2.50 -26.56
N GLU A 10 -17.37 -3.20 -26.85
CA GLU A 10 -16.08 -3.08 -26.14
C GLU A 10 -15.10 -2.09 -26.79
N ALA A 11 -15.40 -1.63 -28.02
CA ALA A 11 -14.57 -0.66 -28.73
C ALA A 11 -14.41 0.67 -27.97
N HIS A 12 -15.38 1.02 -27.10
CA HIS A 12 -15.35 2.24 -26.31
C HIS A 12 -14.15 2.31 -25.33
N CYS A 13 -13.76 1.18 -24.76
CA CYS A 13 -12.63 1.09 -23.84
C CYS A 13 -11.29 1.47 -24.51
N HIS A 14 -11.20 1.31 -25.83
CA HIS A 14 -10.00 1.65 -26.58
C HIS A 14 -9.91 3.14 -26.94
N TYR A 15 -11.03 3.87 -27.02
CA TYR A 15 -11.02 5.32 -27.30
C TYR A 15 -10.35 6.13 -26.20
N GLN A 16 -10.51 5.73 -24.92
CA GLN A 16 -9.86 6.40 -23.79
C GLN A 16 -8.32 6.30 -23.83
N SER A 17 -7.77 5.41 -24.65
CA SER A 17 -6.34 5.17 -24.79
C SER A 17 -5.73 5.73 -26.09
N ALA A 18 -6.55 6.20 -27.02
CA ALA A 18 -6.07 6.75 -28.28
C ALA A 18 -5.50 8.16 -28.09
N GLN A 19 -4.28 8.41 -28.57
CA GLN A 19 -3.76 9.77 -28.70
C GLN A 19 -4.05 10.27 -30.12
N VAL A 20 -4.68 11.43 -30.22
CA VAL A 20 -4.94 12.09 -31.48
C VAL A 20 -3.98 13.26 -31.60
N THR A 21 -3.18 13.27 -32.65
CA THR A 21 -2.32 14.39 -33.02
C THR A 21 -2.88 14.97 -34.31
N GLY A 22 -3.03 16.29 -34.35
CA GLY A 22 -3.56 17.00 -35.50
C GLY A 22 -2.57 18.04 -35.98
N TRP A 23 -2.48 18.22 -37.29
CA TRP A 23 -1.81 19.37 -37.89
C TRP A 23 -2.59 19.83 -39.11
N HIS A 24 -2.53 21.13 -39.39
CA HIS A 24 -3.20 21.71 -40.55
C HIS A 24 -2.18 22.02 -41.64
N GLY A 25 -2.50 21.64 -42.87
CA GLY A 25 -1.84 22.13 -44.08
C GLY A 25 -2.68 23.23 -44.74
N GLU A 26 -2.26 23.69 -45.92
CA GLU A 26 -2.94 24.80 -46.63
C GLU A 26 -4.36 24.44 -47.12
N GLN A 27 -4.64 23.17 -47.38
CA GLN A 27 -5.93 22.71 -47.93
C GLN A 27 -6.54 21.52 -47.19
N MET A 28 -5.91 21.05 -46.11
CA MET A 28 -6.36 19.85 -45.41
C MET A 28 -5.94 19.84 -43.94
N ILE A 29 -6.78 19.22 -43.12
CA ILE A 29 -6.46 18.90 -41.72
C ILE A 29 -6.03 17.45 -41.69
N HIS A 30 -4.84 17.20 -41.18
CA HIS A 30 -4.33 15.86 -40.94
C HIS A 30 -4.61 15.49 -39.49
N LEU A 31 -5.12 14.28 -39.30
CA LEU A 31 -5.35 13.67 -37.99
C LEU A 31 -4.61 12.34 -37.97
N ALA A 32 -3.64 12.20 -37.07
CA ALA A 32 -3.01 10.92 -36.78
C ALA A 32 -3.51 10.42 -35.42
N GLN A 33 -4.20 9.28 -35.45
CA GLN A 33 -4.64 8.57 -34.27
C GLN A 33 -3.67 7.44 -33.97
N SER A 34 -2.98 7.53 -32.84
CA SER A 34 -2.13 6.47 -32.34
C SER A 34 -2.85 5.69 -31.24
N PHE A 35 -2.95 4.38 -31.42
CA PHE A 35 -3.44 3.47 -30.40
C PHE A 35 -2.24 2.78 -29.76
N PRO A 36 -2.12 2.77 -28.42
CA PRO A 36 -1.14 1.93 -27.77
C PRO A 36 -1.47 0.48 -28.13
N LEU A 37 -0.62 -0.14 -28.93
CA LEU A 37 -0.72 -1.56 -29.16
C LEU A 37 -0.29 -2.23 -27.87
N GLU A 38 -1.25 -2.74 -27.10
CA GLU A 38 -0.96 -3.79 -26.13
C GLU A 38 -0.32 -4.93 -26.94
N LYS A 39 1.01 -5.04 -26.86
CA LYS A 39 1.63 -6.33 -27.14
C LYS A 39 1.01 -7.29 -26.12
N LYS A 40 0.77 -8.54 -26.51
CA LYS A 40 0.66 -9.67 -25.56
C LYS A 40 2.01 -9.80 -24.83
N GLY A 41 2.36 -8.79 -24.05
CA GLY A 41 3.50 -8.79 -23.17
C GLY A 41 3.12 -9.55 -21.91
N PRO A 42 4.10 -10.13 -21.21
CA PRO A 42 3.87 -10.72 -19.92
C PRO A 42 3.21 -9.69 -18.99
N ARG A 43 2.12 -10.09 -18.34
CA ARG A 43 1.51 -9.31 -17.26
C ARG A 43 2.28 -9.57 -15.99
N TYR A 44 2.38 -8.56 -15.14
CA TYR A 44 3.09 -8.66 -13.87
C TYR A 44 2.22 -8.17 -12.72
N SER A 45 2.36 -8.83 -11.58
CA SER A 45 1.83 -8.39 -10.30
C SER A 45 2.92 -7.65 -9.54
N LEU A 46 2.61 -6.45 -9.06
CA LEU A 46 3.47 -5.70 -8.15
C LEU A 46 3.02 -5.94 -6.72
N LEU A 47 3.93 -6.46 -5.89
CA LEU A 47 3.72 -6.76 -4.49
C LEU A 47 4.62 -5.87 -3.64
N ARG A 48 4.10 -5.29 -2.56
CA ARG A 48 4.90 -4.58 -1.57
C ARG A 48 5.41 -5.58 -0.54
N VAL A 49 6.70 -5.51 -0.23
CA VAL A 49 7.37 -6.40 0.71
C VAL A 49 7.55 -5.67 2.04
N VAL A 50 7.01 -6.26 3.10
CA VAL A 50 7.11 -5.75 4.47
C VAL A 50 7.73 -6.83 5.35
N THR A 51 8.85 -6.51 5.98
CA THR A 51 9.52 -7.43 6.92
C THR A 51 9.10 -7.11 8.36
N MET A 52 8.48 -8.08 9.04
CA MET A 52 8.04 -7.93 10.43
C MET A 52 9.08 -8.52 11.40
N PRO A 53 9.32 -7.89 12.56
CA PRO A 53 10.13 -8.49 13.61
C PRO A 53 9.48 -9.76 14.16
N LEU A 54 10.29 -10.76 14.47
CA LEU A 54 9.88 -12.01 15.12
C LEU A 54 10.57 -12.13 16.47
N PRO A 55 9.88 -12.57 17.53
CA PRO A 55 10.53 -12.83 18.82
C PRO A 55 11.54 -13.97 18.66
N GLN A 56 12.76 -13.77 19.18
CA GLN A 56 13.72 -14.85 19.28
C GLN A 56 13.28 -15.81 20.40
N TRP A 57 13.41 -17.11 20.16
CA TRP A 57 13.03 -18.15 21.12
C TRP A 57 13.65 -17.90 22.51
N ASN A 58 12.82 -17.89 23.56
CA ASN A 58 13.22 -17.67 24.96
C ASN A 58 14.09 -16.42 25.21
N SER A 59 13.87 -15.36 24.45
CA SER A 59 14.67 -14.13 24.51
C SER A 59 13.78 -12.90 24.47
N THR A 60 14.25 -11.80 25.05
CA THR A 60 13.63 -10.47 24.89
C THR A 60 14.07 -9.77 23.61
N ARG A 61 14.84 -10.46 22.77
CA ARG A 61 15.37 -9.95 21.50
C ARG A 61 14.44 -10.34 20.36
N TYR A 62 14.54 -9.58 19.28
CA TYR A 62 13.79 -9.81 18.07
C TYR A 62 14.73 -10.03 16.91
N VAL A 63 14.30 -10.77 15.91
CA VAL A 63 15.00 -10.91 14.63
C VAL A 63 14.13 -10.34 13.53
N ARG A 64 14.74 -9.70 12.55
CA ARG A 64 14.04 -9.19 11.37
C ARG A 64 14.84 -9.54 10.15
N LEU A 65 14.15 -9.93 9.08
CA LEU A 65 14.79 -10.13 7.80
C LEU A 65 15.43 -8.81 7.34
N ASP A 66 16.74 -8.83 7.10
CA ASP A 66 17.48 -7.69 6.56
C ASP A 66 17.46 -7.81 5.04
N SER A 67 16.57 -7.04 4.42
CA SER A 67 16.44 -7.04 2.96
C SER A 67 16.22 -5.62 2.47
N PRO A 68 16.98 -5.16 1.47
CA PRO A 68 16.72 -3.88 0.81
C PRO A 68 15.47 -3.93 -0.07
N THR A 69 14.93 -5.13 -0.36
CA THR A 69 13.77 -5.33 -1.22
C THR A 69 12.50 -4.78 -0.57
N ARG A 70 11.86 -3.82 -1.24
CA ARG A 70 10.57 -3.21 -0.84
C ARG A 70 9.43 -3.58 -1.78
N TYR A 71 9.76 -4.00 -2.99
CA TYR A 71 8.80 -4.41 -3.99
C TYR A 71 9.26 -5.69 -4.68
N LEU A 72 8.30 -6.58 -4.93
CA LEU A 72 8.48 -7.81 -5.68
C LEU A 72 7.54 -7.76 -6.88
N ILE A 73 8.11 -7.88 -8.07
CA ILE A 73 7.36 -7.99 -9.33
C ILE A 73 7.37 -9.45 -9.73
N VAL A 74 6.21 -10.01 -10.04
CA VAL A 74 6.06 -11.43 -10.42
C VAL A 74 5.30 -11.53 -11.72
N SER A 75 5.83 -12.30 -12.68
CA SER A 75 5.13 -12.57 -13.94
C SER A 75 3.87 -13.40 -13.70
N GLN A 76 2.86 -13.23 -14.55
CA GLN A 76 1.59 -13.93 -14.42
C GLN A 76 1.74 -15.46 -14.50
N ASP A 77 2.68 -15.94 -15.32
CA ASP A 77 3.05 -17.36 -15.42
C ASP A 77 3.96 -17.84 -14.27
N ARG A 78 4.39 -16.92 -13.39
CA ARG A 78 5.25 -17.16 -12.22
C ARG A 78 6.67 -17.67 -12.54
N GLU A 79 7.09 -17.63 -13.80
CA GLU A 79 8.43 -18.06 -14.23
C GLU A 79 9.52 -17.00 -14.02
N TYR A 80 9.13 -15.73 -13.96
CA TYR A 80 10.06 -14.61 -13.81
C TYR A 80 9.64 -13.68 -12.66
N TYR A 81 10.63 -13.10 -12.01
CA TYR A 81 10.41 -12.12 -10.95
C TYR A 81 11.48 -11.02 -10.99
N ALA A 82 11.23 -9.91 -10.31
CA ALA A 82 12.22 -8.87 -10.03
C ALA A 82 12.05 -8.33 -8.61
N THR A 83 13.16 -8.10 -7.92
CA THR A 83 13.20 -7.48 -6.60
C THR A 83 13.72 -6.05 -6.71
N LEU A 84 13.01 -5.11 -6.06
CA LEU A 84 13.31 -3.68 -6.15
C LEU A 84 13.31 -3.03 -4.77
N ALA A 85 14.29 -2.16 -4.53
CA ALA A 85 14.33 -1.31 -3.33
C ALA A 85 13.37 -0.11 -3.44
N HIS A 86 13.16 0.39 -4.66
CA HIS A 86 12.32 1.55 -4.94
C HIS A 86 11.46 1.29 -6.18
N TRP A 87 10.22 1.76 -6.14
CA TRP A 87 9.30 1.71 -7.28
C TRP A 87 8.58 3.06 -7.41
N THR A 88 8.47 3.54 -8.65
CA THR A 88 7.72 4.76 -8.99
C THR A 88 6.83 4.51 -10.18
N THR A 89 5.62 5.06 -10.16
CA THR A 89 4.66 5.01 -11.26
C THR A 89 4.86 6.16 -12.26
N GLN A 90 5.76 7.11 -11.99
CA GLN A 90 6.04 8.25 -12.88
C GLN A 90 6.34 7.87 -14.34
N PRO A 91 7.18 6.84 -14.64
CA PRO A 91 7.43 6.46 -16.02
C PRO A 91 6.30 5.61 -16.63
N CYS A 92 5.29 5.25 -15.85
CA CYS A 92 4.21 4.39 -16.29
C CYS A 92 3.04 5.22 -16.82
N ARG A 93 2.44 4.75 -17.92
CA ARG A 93 1.16 5.30 -18.40
C ARG A 93 0.05 4.75 -17.52
N THR A 94 -0.76 5.62 -16.91
CA THR A 94 -1.67 5.26 -15.80
C THR A 94 -3.11 4.93 -16.22
N ARG A 95 -3.50 5.13 -17.48
CA ARG A 95 -4.87 4.83 -17.96
C ARG A 95 -4.89 4.27 -19.39
N PRO A 96 -5.76 3.28 -19.69
CA PRO A 96 -6.68 2.56 -18.80
C PRO A 96 -6.02 1.40 -18.00
N MET A 97 -4.77 1.06 -18.28
CA MET A 97 -3.96 0.10 -17.53
C MET A 97 -2.57 0.70 -17.26
N LEU A 98 -1.95 0.33 -16.14
CA LEU A 98 -0.60 0.74 -15.80
C LEU A 98 0.41 0.06 -16.74
N ILE A 99 0.88 0.78 -17.76
CA ILE A 99 1.89 0.28 -18.70
C ILE A 99 3.22 0.96 -18.36
N CYS A 100 4.15 0.18 -17.83
CA CYS A 100 5.49 0.64 -17.46
C CYS A 100 6.53 0.16 -18.48
N PRO A 101 7.51 0.99 -18.86
CA PRO A 101 8.67 0.50 -19.60
C PRO A 101 9.45 -0.51 -18.74
N PRO A 102 10.03 -1.58 -19.34
CA PRO A 102 10.78 -2.59 -18.62
C PRO A 102 12.15 -2.03 -18.21
N VAL A 103 12.19 -1.33 -17.07
CA VAL A 103 13.41 -0.71 -16.53
C VAL A 103 14.08 -1.56 -15.44
N PHE A 104 13.61 -2.79 -15.24
CA PHE A 104 14.07 -3.69 -14.18
C PHE A 104 14.55 -5.01 -14.77
N LEU A 105 15.56 -5.61 -14.11
CA LEU A 105 16.11 -6.90 -14.49
C LEU A 105 15.19 -8.01 -13.99
N LEU A 106 14.79 -8.89 -14.90
CA LEU A 106 14.01 -10.09 -14.58
C LEU A 106 14.95 -11.25 -14.29
N SER A 107 14.70 -11.92 -13.17
CA SER A 107 15.33 -13.17 -12.77
C SER A 107 14.37 -14.33 -13.04
N HIS A 108 14.90 -15.43 -13.55
CA HIS A 108 14.15 -16.68 -13.70
C HIS A 108 13.94 -17.34 -12.33
N ARG A 109 12.80 -18.02 -12.14
CA ARG A 109 12.44 -18.72 -10.89
C ARG A 109 13.46 -19.76 -10.43
N SER A 110 14.30 -20.29 -11.32
CA SER A 110 15.38 -21.20 -10.93
C SER A 110 16.49 -20.53 -10.11
N ASN A 111 16.59 -19.21 -10.13
CA ASN A 111 17.63 -18.43 -9.45
C ASN A 111 16.96 -17.53 -8.40
N LEU A 112 16.56 -18.12 -7.28
CA LEU A 112 15.81 -17.41 -6.23
C LEU A 112 16.75 -16.65 -5.29
N ASP A 113 16.43 -15.39 -5.04
CA ASP A 113 16.91 -14.66 -3.86
C ASP A 113 16.05 -14.99 -2.62
N CYS A 114 16.43 -14.46 -1.46
CA CYS A 114 15.71 -14.69 -0.21
C CYS A 114 14.20 -14.41 -0.29
N VAL A 115 13.83 -13.24 -0.85
CA VAL A 115 12.44 -12.78 -0.85
C VAL A 115 11.62 -13.61 -1.84
N ALA A 116 12.21 -13.95 -2.98
CA ALA A 116 11.60 -14.85 -3.95
C ALA A 116 11.43 -16.26 -3.37
N SER A 117 12.42 -16.82 -2.68
CA SER A 117 12.29 -18.12 -2.01
C SER A 117 11.14 -18.13 -1.00
N LEU A 118 11.01 -17.08 -0.18
CA LEU A 118 9.89 -16.92 0.76
C LEU A 118 8.54 -16.81 0.03
N TYR A 119 8.48 -16.08 -1.08
CA TYR A 119 7.25 -15.89 -1.85
C TYR A 119 6.77 -17.19 -2.53
N TYR A 120 7.69 -17.95 -3.10
CA TYR A 120 7.38 -19.20 -3.80
C TYR A 120 7.29 -20.42 -2.89
N ASP A 121 7.51 -20.24 -1.57
CA ASP A 121 7.60 -21.33 -0.58
C ASP A 121 8.66 -22.37 -0.96
N GLU A 122 9.80 -21.90 -1.47
CA GLU A 122 10.90 -22.73 -1.90
C GLU A 122 11.96 -22.83 -0.78
N PRO A 123 12.70 -23.95 -0.70
CA PRO A 123 13.70 -24.16 0.34
C PRO A 123 14.72 -23.02 0.38
N ILE A 124 14.73 -22.29 1.49
CA ILE A 124 15.71 -21.22 1.71
C ILE A 124 17.04 -21.88 2.04
N THR A 125 18.03 -21.73 1.17
CA THR A 125 19.40 -22.14 1.50
C THR A 125 19.89 -21.29 2.68
N ARG A 126 20.67 -21.90 3.59
CA ARG A 126 21.05 -21.30 4.89
C ARG A 126 21.70 -19.90 4.79
N ASN A 127 22.18 -19.51 3.61
CA ASN A 127 22.84 -18.22 3.35
C ASN A 127 22.06 -17.29 2.41
N ALA A 128 20.87 -17.67 1.93
CA ALA A 128 20.10 -16.82 1.03
C ALA A 128 19.55 -15.57 1.73
N CYS A 129 19.18 -15.70 3.01
CA CYS A 129 18.55 -14.64 3.79
C CYS A 129 19.46 -14.13 4.91
N GLU A 130 19.68 -12.82 4.93
CA GLU A 130 20.34 -12.14 6.05
C GLU A 130 19.31 -11.75 7.12
N TRP A 131 19.67 -11.97 8.39
CA TRP A 131 18.81 -11.66 9.53
C TRP A 131 19.51 -10.68 10.45
N LYS A 132 18.81 -9.60 10.80
CA LYS A 132 19.27 -8.61 11.75
C LYS A 132 18.72 -8.92 13.14
N LEU A 133 19.62 -9.02 14.12
CA LEU A 133 19.26 -9.10 15.53
C LEU A 133 18.94 -7.70 16.06
N LEU A 134 17.74 -7.55 16.62
CA LEU A 134 17.24 -6.35 17.25
C LEU A 134 17.31 -6.56 18.77
N VAL A 135 18.30 -5.90 19.39
CA VAL A 135 18.59 -6.04 20.83
C VAL A 135 17.56 -5.30 21.69
N GLN A 136 17.00 -4.22 21.15
CA GLN A 136 15.91 -3.48 21.78
C GLN A 136 14.56 -3.85 21.16
N PRO A 137 13.46 -3.81 21.93
CA PRO A 137 12.11 -3.98 21.41
C PRO A 137 11.86 -2.98 20.26
N PRO A 138 11.50 -3.45 19.06
CA PRO A 138 11.18 -2.57 17.94
C PRO A 138 9.92 -1.75 18.24
N ALA A 139 9.80 -0.60 17.60
CA ALA A 139 8.58 0.19 17.62
C ALA A 139 7.39 -0.60 17.07
N ALA A 140 6.17 -0.20 17.45
CA ALA A 140 4.96 -0.75 16.88
C ALA A 140 4.96 -0.57 15.36
N LEU A 141 4.59 -1.63 14.63
CA LEU A 141 4.42 -1.60 13.19
C LEU A 141 2.95 -1.82 12.87
N TRP A 142 2.40 -1.02 11.97
CA TRP A 142 1.04 -1.15 11.45
C TRP A 142 1.10 -1.00 9.93
N GLU A 143 0.66 -2.03 9.22
CA GLU A 143 0.74 -2.09 7.76
C GLU A 143 -0.61 -2.47 7.18
N TRP A 144 -1.13 -1.60 6.34
CA TRP A 144 -2.45 -1.76 5.74
C TRP A 144 -2.38 -2.57 4.44
N GLU A 145 -3.23 -3.58 4.32
CA GLU A 145 -3.43 -4.32 3.07
C GLU A 145 -4.80 -3.98 2.47
N SER A 146 -4.78 -3.29 1.33
CA SER A 146 -6.01 -2.80 0.67
C SER A 146 -6.84 -3.90 0.03
N ALA A 147 -6.24 -5.00 -0.42
CA ALA A 147 -6.94 -6.07 -1.12
C ALA A 147 -7.92 -6.83 -0.21
N THR A 148 -7.48 -7.09 1.03
CA THR A 148 -8.22 -7.84 2.07
C THR A 148 -8.85 -6.93 3.11
N GLN A 149 -8.54 -5.63 3.06
CA GLN A 149 -9.00 -4.63 4.02
C GLN A 149 -8.63 -4.98 5.47
N GLN A 150 -7.37 -5.35 5.69
CA GLN A 150 -6.87 -5.73 7.02
C GLN A 150 -5.56 -5.03 7.38
N TRP A 151 -5.32 -4.90 8.68
CA TRP A 151 -4.06 -4.43 9.25
C TRP A 151 -3.20 -5.60 9.67
N TYR A 152 -1.96 -5.63 9.20
CA TYR A 152 -0.93 -6.44 9.81
C TYR A 152 -0.19 -5.61 10.85
N TYR A 153 0.10 -6.20 12.00
CA TYR A 153 0.77 -5.48 13.07
C TYR A 153 1.89 -6.28 13.72
N PHE A 154 2.85 -5.54 14.29
CA PHE A 154 3.80 -6.03 15.27
C PHE A 154 3.74 -5.15 16.51
N LEU A 155 3.55 -5.78 17.68
CA LEU A 155 3.52 -5.14 18.98
C LEU A 155 4.45 -5.88 19.93
N ALA A 156 5.58 -5.26 20.30
CA ALA A 156 6.56 -5.87 21.19
C ALA A 156 6.02 -6.14 22.61
N ARG A 157 4.98 -5.39 23.02
CA ARG A 157 4.31 -5.52 24.31
C ARG A 157 2.78 -5.58 24.11
N PRO A 158 2.04 -6.23 25.03
CA PRO A 158 0.59 -6.18 25.03
C PRO A 158 0.10 -4.73 24.97
N THR A 159 -0.70 -4.42 23.97
CA THR A 159 -1.22 -3.08 23.68
C THR A 159 -2.73 -3.15 23.62
N ILE A 160 -3.40 -2.28 24.38
CA ILE A 160 -4.85 -2.14 24.33
C ILE A 160 -5.19 -1.30 23.09
N VAL A 161 -6.13 -1.83 22.32
CA VAL A 161 -6.65 -1.23 21.11
C VAL A 161 -8.14 -1.02 21.31
N THR A 162 -8.59 0.21 21.13
CA THR A 162 -10.00 0.59 21.23
C THR A 162 -10.57 0.70 19.84
N GLU A 163 -11.59 -0.10 19.53
CA GLU A 163 -12.38 0.03 18.32
C GLU A 163 -13.66 0.81 18.65
N GLN A 164 -13.86 1.94 17.97
CA GLN A 164 -15.04 2.79 18.10
C GLN A 164 -15.79 2.82 16.78
N CYS A 165 -17.06 2.40 16.82
CA CYS A 165 -17.98 2.48 15.68
C CYS A 165 -19.05 3.54 15.93
N PRO A 166 -19.66 4.14 14.89
CA PRO A 166 -20.70 5.17 15.05
C PRO A 166 -21.92 4.72 15.86
N GLU A 167 -22.34 3.46 15.71
CA GLU A 167 -23.57 2.92 16.32
C GLU A 167 -23.30 1.85 17.40
N ALA A 168 -22.06 1.72 17.87
CA ALA A 168 -21.69 0.70 18.87
C ALA A 168 -20.86 1.29 20.02
N ALA A 169 -20.96 0.66 21.18
CA ALA A 169 -20.07 0.93 22.30
C ALA A 169 -18.62 0.64 21.90
N ALA A 170 -17.70 1.43 22.47
CA ALA A 170 -16.27 1.19 22.34
C ALA A 170 -15.93 -0.22 22.83
N THR A 171 -15.17 -0.96 22.03
CA THR A 171 -14.67 -2.29 22.41
C THR A 171 -13.16 -2.25 22.56
N GLU A 172 -12.66 -2.75 23.68
CA GLU A 172 -11.22 -2.86 23.94
C GLU A 172 -10.72 -4.26 23.64
N ILE A 173 -9.62 -4.35 22.90
CA ILE A 173 -8.98 -5.58 22.47
C ILE A 173 -7.51 -5.49 22.87
N THR A 174 -6.98 -6.52 23.54
CA THR A 174 -5.55 -6.58 23.85
C THR A 174 -4.81 -7.36 22.77
N LEU A 175 -3.88 -6.72 22.10
CA LEU A 175 -3.06 -7.30 21.02
C LEU A 175 -1.60 -7.41 21.45
N ALA A 176 -0.89 -8.44 20.98
CA ALA A 176 0.53 -8.65 21.28
C ALA A 176 1.21 -9.46 20.17
N GLY A 177 2.51 -9.25 19.97
CA GLY A 177 3.29 -9.96 18.97
C GLY A 177 2.91 -9.57 17.54
N ASN A 178 3.02 -10.52 16.62
CA ASN A 178 2.55 -10.36 15.24
C ASN A 178 1.12 -10.84 15.10
N GLY A 179 0.32 -10.14 14.32
CA GLY A 179 -1.04 -10.58 14.03
C GLY A 179 -1.71 -9.79 12.93
N ILE A 180 -2.96 -10.16 12.70
CA ILE A 180 -3.86 -9.51 11.76
C ILE A 180 -5.01 -8.91 12.56
N LEU A 181 -5.36 -7.67 12.26
CA LEU A 181 -6.50 -6.97 12.80
C LEU A 181 -7.41 -6.56 11.64
N GLN A 182 -8.59 -7.16 11.57
CA GLN A 182 -9.58 -6.82 10.56
C GLN A 182 -10.60 -5.84 11.18
N PRO A 183 -10.57 -4.54 10.81
CA PRO A 183 -11.51 -3.56 11.33
C PRO A 183 -12.92 -3.85 10.85
N ARG A 184 -13.90 -3.58 11.70
CA ARG A 184 -15.29 -3.46 11.23
C ARG A 184 -15.42 -2.24 10.30
N PRO A 185 -16.28 -2.31 9.26
CA PRO A 185 -16.49 -1.18 8.36
C PRO A 185 -16.84 0.10 9.12
N GLN A 186 -16.28 1.24 8.70
CA GLN A 186 -16.54 2.57 9.28
C GLN A 186 -16.15 2.73 10.76
N CYS A 187 -15.45 1.76 11.36
CA CYS A 187 -14.96 1.86 12.73
C CYS A 187 -13.55 2.45 12.77
N ALA A 188 -13.33 3.39 13.67
CA ALA A 188 -12.01 3.94 13.94
C ALA A 188 -11.31 3.06 14.99
N ILE A 189 -10.06 2.72 14.71
CA ILE A 189 -9.23 2.00 15.67
C ILE A 189 -8.24 2.97 16.30
N ARG A 190 -8.13 2.93 17.61
CA ARG A 190 -7.18 3.75 18.37
C ARG A 190 -6.31 2.87 19.24
N THR A 191 -5.06 3.27 19.34
CA THR A 191 -4.08 2.74 20.27
C THR A 191 -3.58 3.90 21.14
N VAL A 192 -2.77 3.61 22.15
CA VAL A 192 -2.16 4.64 22.99
C VAL A 192 -1.30 5.63 22.18
N THR A 193 -0.76 5.21 21.04
CA THR A 193 0.22 5.99 20.26
C THR A 193 -0.25 6.38 18.87
N HIS A 194 -1.19 5.63 18.30
CA HIS A 194 -1.63 5.79 16.91
C HIS A 194 -3.15 5.66 16.78
N GLN A 195 -3.74 6.50 15.93
CA GLN A 195 -5.07 6.27 15.36
C GLN A 195 -4.91 5.63 13.99
N LEU A 196 -5.54 4.46 13.80
CA LEU A 196 -5.56 3.76 12.52
C LEU A 196 -6.81 4.19 11.75
N LEU A 197 -6.62 4.62 10.50
CA LEU A 197 -7.72 5.16 9.71
C LEU A 197 -8.71 4.07 9.26
N PRO A 198 -10.03 4.34 9.34
CA PRO A 198 -11.12 3.41 9.01
C PRO A 198 -11.14 2.96 7.54
N THR A 199 -11.78 1.83 7.27
CA THR A 199 -12.07 1.35 5.91
C THR A 199 -13.18 2.15 5.24
N GLY A 200 -13.08 2.35 3.92
CA GLY A 200 -14.13 3.01 3.13
C GLY A 200 -14.02 4.54 2.98
N TRP A 201 -13.05 5.18 3.64
CA TRP A 201 -12.75 6.58 3.40
C TRP A 201 -11.90 6.69 2.12
N VAL A 202 -12.59 6.74 0.99
CA VAL A 202 -12.00 7.27 -0.24
C VAL A 202 -11.89 8.77 -0.01
N LEU A 203 -10.72 9.23 0.45
CA LEU A 203 -10.38 10.64 0.33
C LEU A 203 -10.57 11.00 -1.14
N GLY A 204 -11.50 11.93 -1.39
CA GLY A 204 -11.59 12.59 -2.67
C GLY A 204 -10.19 13.06 -3.05
N GLU A 205 -9.72 12.56 -4.20
CA GLU A 205 -8.53 13.02 -4.90
C GLU A 205 -7.16 12.47 -4.43
N THR A 206 -6.65 11.54 -5.27
CA THR A 206 -5.26 11.39 -5.73
C THR A 206 -4.13 10.99 -4.78
N HIS A 207 -4.35 10.88 -3.48
CA HIS A 207 -3.32 10.35 -2.58
C HIS A 207 -3.80 9.06 -1.93
N GLN A 208 -3.36 7.91 -2.48
CA GLN A 208 -3.24 6.70 -1.67
C GLN A 208 -2.36 7.06 -0.48
N LEU A 209 -2.96 7.30 0.68
CA LEU A 209 -2.21 7.46 1.92
C LEU A 209 -1.49 6.14 2.17
N LEU A 210 -0.24 6.06 1.73
CA LEU A 210 0.67 4.94 2.00
C LEU A 210 0.84 4.73 3.51
N ASN A 211 0.73 5.82 4.28
CA ASN A 211 0.72 5.81 5.73
C ASN A 211 -0.69 6.08 6.24
N ARG A 212 -1.37 5.03 6.72
CA ARG A 212 -2.74 5.11 7.26
C ARG A 212 -2.78 5.19 8.79
N THR A 213 -1.64 5.53 9.40
CA THR A 213 -1.54 5.79 10.84
C THR A 213 -1.31 7.28 11.08
N LEU A 214 -2.04 7.83 12.05
CA LEU A 214 -1.79 9.16 12.59
C LEU A 214 -1.21 8.99 14.00
N GLU A 215 -0.11 9.70 14.30
CA GLU A 215 0.39 9.78 15.67
C GLU A 215 -0.63 10.52 16.55
N VAL A 216 -0.93 9.95 17.71
CA VAL A 216 -1.79 10.61 18.70
C VAL A 216 -0.92 11.58 19.50
N PRO A 217 -1.22 12.89 19.53
CA PRO A 217 -0.44 13.83 20.33
C PRO A 217 -0.47 13.43 21.80
N THR A 218 0.70 13.37 22.43
CA THR A 218 0.91 12.90 23.82
C THR A 218 0.22 13.74 24.92
N GLN A 219 -0.53 14.79 24.56
CA GLN A 219 -1.22 15.67 25.50
C GLN A 219 -2.65 16.01 25.05
N TRP A 220 -3.53 15.01 24.98
CA TRP A 220 -4.97 15.27 25.04
C TRP A 220 -5.47 14.86 26.42
N ASN A 221 -5.31 15.78 27.38
CA ASN A 221 -5.85 15.60 28.72
C ASN A 221 -7.28 16.15 28.73
N LEU A 222 -8.27 15.27 28.57
CA LEU A 222 -9.72 15.57 28.57
C LEU A 222 -10.25 16.22 29.88
N SER A 223 -9.37 16.59 30.81
CA SER A 223 -9.70 17.11 32.13
C SER A 223 -9.32 18.57 32.36
N LYS A 224 -8.73 19.28 31.38
CA LYS A 224 -8.46 20.73 31.50
C LYS A 224 -9.47 21.54 30.67
N PRO A 225 -10.18 22.52 31.26
CA PRO A 225 -10.92 23.49 30.48
C PRO A 225 -9.94 24.27 29.60
N LEU A 226 -10.22 24.33 28.30
CA LEU A 226 -9.42 24.99 27.27
C LEU A 226 -9.16 26.45 27.65
N ALA A 227 -7.89 26.83 27.76
CA ALA A 227 -7.50 28.22 27.84
C ALA A 227 -7.64 28.85 26.44
N ALA A 228 -8.04 30.11 26.39
CA ALA A 228 -8.42 30.84 25.17
C ALA A 228 -7.31 31.02 24.10
N GLY A 229 -6.13 30.43 24.29
CA GLY A 229 -5.04 30.39 23.31
C GLY A 229 -4.95 29.09 22.50
N ASP A 230 -5.57 27.99 22.95
CA ASP A 230 -5.56 26.70 22.23
C ASP A 230 -6.66 26.60 21.16
N SER A 231 -7.54 27.61 21.07
CA SER A 231 -8.63 27.60 20.10
C SER A 231 -8.16 27.82 18.67
N GLU A 232 -7.02 28.48 18.43
CA GLU A 232 -6.57 28.81 17.07
C GLU A 232 -5.96 27.59 16.35
N GLU A 233 -5.31 26.67 17.08
CA GLU A 233 -4.84 25.39 16.54
C GLU A 233 -5.98 24.36 16.37
N LEU A 234 -6.95 24.35 17.29
CA LEU A 234 -8.16 23.55 17.16
C LEU A 234 -9.06 24.01 16.01
N THR A 235 -9.12 25.32 15.73
CA THR A 235 -9.86 25.83 14.57
C THR A 235 -9.20 25.41 13.26
N LYS A 236 -7.86 25.30 13.21
CA LYS A 236 -7.16 24.75 12.03
C LYS A 236 -7.42 23.26 11.84
N ILE A 237 -7.41 22.46 12.90
CA ILE A 237 -7.68 21.01 12.80
C ILE A 237 -9.16 20.73 12.53
N MET A 238 -10.10 21.48 13.13
CA MET A 238 -11.54 21.37 12.84
C MET A 238 -11.94 21.95 11.48
N SER A 239 -11.24 22.99 10.97
CA SER A 239 -11.49 23.52 9.61
C SER A 239 -11.13 22.54 8.48
N ILE A 240 -10.32 21.51 8.77
CA ILE A 240 -10.08 20.40 7.84
C ILE A 240 -11.27 19.43 7.82
N PHE A 241 -12.11 19.42 8.85
CA PHE A 241 -13.29 18.54 8.95
C PHE A 241 -14.62 19.21 8.55
N GLU A 242 -14.81 20.53 8.71
CA GLU A 242 -16.09 21.19 8.41
C GLU A 242 -16.25 21.71 6.96
N ALA A 243 -15.23 21.61 6.11
CA ALA A 243 -15.29 22.12 4.73
C ALA A 243 -15.83 21.12 3.68
N TRP A 244 -16.35 19.96 4.08
CA TRP A 244 -16.72 18.87 3.14
C TRP A 244 -18.16 18.36 3.28
N ASP A 245 -19.04 19.16 3.88
CA ASP A 245 -20.51 18.99 3.75
C ASP A 245 -21.07 20.12 2.87
N ASN A 246 -20.93 19.96 1.54
CA ASN A 246 -21.86 20.40 0.50
C ASN A 246 -21.40 19.92 -0.88
#